data_AF-A0A661ZRL3-F1
#
_entry.id   AF-A0A661ZRL3-F1
#
_cell.length_a   1.000
_cell.length_b   1.000
_cell.length_c   1.000
_cell.angle_alpha   90.00
_cell.angle_beta   90.00
_cell.angle_gamma   90.00
#
_symmetry.space_group_name_H-M   'P 1'
#
loop_
_entity.id
_entity.type
_entity.pdbx_description
1 polymer ?
#
loop_
_entity_poly.entity_id
_entity_poly.type
_entity_poly.pdbx_seq_one_letter_code
_entity_poly.pdbx_strand_id
1 'polypeptide(L)'
;MAKLQSRTPDGPLADKWSSYKSSQNLVNPANKRKLDVIVVGTGLAGASAAASLAEMGFKVKSFCYQDSPRRAHSIAAQGGINAAKNYQNDGDSIYRLFFDTIKGGDYRSREANVYRLAEVSNQIIDQCVAQGVPFAREYGGTLDNRSFGGALVSRTFYARGQTGQQLLLGAYQSLSRQIKKGNVEMYPRMEMYNLVVVDGIARGIIGRDVITGKLERFSAHAVVLASGGYGNVFFLSTMAMGANASAAWQCYKKGALFGNPCYVQIHPTCIPVHGDAQSKLTLMSESLRNDGRIWVPKNKEDAVKVQKGEMRGKDIPEEDRDYYLERRYPAFGNLVPRDVA
;
A
#
# COMPACT_ATOMS: atom_id res chain seq x y z
N MET A 1 -16.98 13.94 23.54
CA MET A 1 -16.60 13.60 22.15
C MET A 1 -15.16 14.03 21.93
N ALA A 2 -14.29 13.18 21.38
CA ALA A 2 -12.92 13.59 21.06
C ALA A 2 -12.94 14.62 19.91
N LYS A 3 -12.24 15.75 20.06
CA LYS A 3 -12.14 16.77 19.01
C LYS A 3 -11.23 16.24 17.89
N LEU A 4 -11.80 15.97 16.72
CA LEU A 4 -11.04 15.56 15.54
C LEU A 4 -10.23 16.75 15.02
N GLN A 5 -8.90 16.67 15.14
CA GLN A 5 -7.98 17.67 14.56
C GLN A 5 -7.25 17.04 13.39
N SER A 6 -7.59 17.46 12.16
CA SER A 6 -6.96 16.92 10.94
C SER A 6 -5.48 17.33 10.81
N ARG A 7 -5.09 18.47 11.40
CA ARG A 7 -3.78 19.13 11.21
C ARG A 7 -3.39 19.28 9.73
N THR A 8 -4.41 19.40 8.89
CA THR A 8 -4.24 19.70 7.47
C THR A 8 -3.76 21.14 7.33
N PRO A 9 -2.79 21.46 6.46
CA PRO A 9 -2.36 22.84 6.28
C PRO A 9 -3.49 23.73 5.75
N ASP A 10 -3.40 25.03 5.97
CA ASP A 10 -4.41 26.01 5.52
C ASP A 10 -4.27 26.35 4.02
N GLY A 11 -5.13 27.24 3.52
CA GLY A 11 -5.08 27.75 2.14
C GLY A 11 -5.74 26.87 1.06
N PRO A 12 -5.66 27.28 -0.22
CA PRO A 12 -6.24 26.57 -1.35
C PRO A 12 -5.69 25.16 -1.50
N LEU A 13 -6.49 24.21 -2.00
CA LEU A 13 -6.10 22.80 -2.13
C LEU A 13 -4.80 22.62 -2.93
N ALA A 14 -4.67 23.34 -4.04
CA ALA A 14 -3.53 23.25 -4.95
C ALA A 14 -2.20 23.69 -4.30
N ASP A 15 -2.26 24.69 -3.43
CA ASP A 15 -1.07 25.32 -2.84
C ASP A 15 -0.77 24.79 -1.43
N LYS A 16 -1.76 24.19 -0.77
CA LYS A 16 -1.75 23.77 0.64
C LYS A 16 -0.42 23.18 1.13
N TRP A 17 0.10 22.18 0.41
CA TRP A 17 1.34 21.50 0.80
C TRP A 17 2.60 22.21 0.35
N SER A 18 2.52 22.99 -0.73
CA SER A 18 3.61 23.88 -1.15
C SER A 18 3.81 25.00 -0.14
N SER A 19 2.72 25.65 0.30
CA SER A 19 2.74 26.64 1.38
C SER A 19 3.27 26.05 2.69
N TYR A 20 2.79 24.86 3.09
CA TYR A 20 3.29 24.19 4.30
C TYR A 20 4.81 23.91 4.24
N LYS A 21 5.32 23.41 3.11
CA LYS A 21 6.75 23.17 2.94
C LYS A 21 7.58 24.44 3.10
N SER A 22 7.06 25.58 2.63
CA SER A 22 7.73 26.88 2.69
C SER A 22 7.70 27.53 4.07
N SER A 23 6.69 27.23 4.90
CA SER A 23 6.49 27.89 6.20
C SER A 23 6.76 27.00 7.42
N GLN A 24 6.97 25.69 7.23
CA GLN A 24 7.24 24.78 8.35
C GLN A 24 8.55 25.12 9.06
N ASN A 25 8.57 24.88 10.38
CA ASN A 25 9.79 24.99 11.17
C ASN A 25 10.83 23.97 10.70
N LEU A 26 12.04 24.45 10.43
CA LEU A 26 13.17 23.60 10.05
C LEU A 26 13.95 23.16 11.28
N VAL A 27 14.41 21.91 11.28
CA VAL A 27 15.35 21.40 12.29
C VAL A 27 16.75 21.50 11.72
N ASN A 28 17.65 22.19 12.42
CA ASN A 28 19.07 22.27 12.06
C ASN A 28 19.67 20.84 11.91
N PRO A 29 20.47 20.55 10.87
CA PRO A 29 21.09 19.24 10.66
C PRO A 29 21.83 18.65 11.88
N ALA A 30 22.52 19.48 12.68
CA ALA A 30 23.21 19.03 13.89
C ALA A 30 22.21 18.61 14.99
N ASN A 31 21.06 19.28 15.07
CA ASN A 31 20.02 18.94 16.04
C ASN A 31 19.26 17.66 15.67
N LYS A 32 19.10 17.35 14.37
CA LYS A 32 18.45 16.11 13.92
C LYS A 32 19.13 14.86 14.49
N ARG A 33 20.46 14.88 14.62
CA ARG A 33 21.25 13.76 15.17
C ARG A 33 20.99 13.48 16.65
N LYS A 34 20.41 14.43 17.37
CA LYS A 34 20.02 14.29 18.79
C LYS A 34 18.60 13.72 18.95
N LEU A 35 17.88 13.53 17.85
CA LEU A 35 16.49 13.12 17.86
C LEU A 35 16.37 11.67 17.37
N ASP A 36 15.98 10.80 18.29
CA ASP A 36 15.55 9.43 18.01
C ASP A 36 14.13 9.34 17.45
N VAL A 37 13.94 8.49 16.45
CA VAL A 37 12.64 8.12 15.88
C VAL A 37 12.50 6.61 15.86
N ILE A 38 11.36 6.10 16.31
CA ILE A 38 10.99 4.69 16.18
C ILE A 38 10.12 4.51 14.94
N VAL A 39 10.41 3.50 14.13
CA VAL A 39 9.56 3.08 13.00
C VAL A 39 9.13 1.63 13.23
N VAL A 40 7.82 1.38 13.32
CA VAL A 40 7.25 0.05 13.53
C VAL A 40 6.69 -0.48 12.21
N GLY A 41 7.34 -1.48 11.65
CA GLY A 41 7.02 -2.08 10.36
C GLY A 41 8.06 -1.74 9.29
N THR A 42 8.30 -2.69 8.39
CA THR A 42 9.36 -2.65 7.37
C THR A 42 8.86 -2.91 5.96
N GLY A 43 7.55 -2.78 5.73
CA GLY A 43 6.99 -2.70 4.38
C GLY A 43 7.41 -1.42 3.66
N LEU A 44 6.87 -1.18 2.47
CA LEU A 44 7.23 -0.02 1.65
C LEU A 44 7.19 1.30 2.44
N ALA A 45 6.13 1.55 3.20
CA ALA A 45 5.99 2.75 4.02
C ALA A 45 7.09 2.84 5.10
N GLY A 46 7.28 1.78 5.88
CA GLY A 46 8.20 1.78 7.01
C GLY A 46 9.67 1.81 6.59
N ALA A 47 10.07 0.98 5.62
CA ALA A 47 11.42 0.96 5.09
C ALA A 47 11.80 2.30 4.43
N SER A 48 10.88 2.90 3.66
CA SER A 48 11.10 4.22 3.03
C SER A 48 11.18 5.32 4.08
N ALA A 49 10.28 5.34 5.07
CA ALA A 49 10.30 6.32 6.15
C ALA A 49 11.59 6.23 6.96
N ALA A 50 12.00 5.03 7.37
CA ALA A 50 13.22 4.80 8.12
C ALA A 50 14.47 5.25 7.34
N ALA A 51 14.55 4.89 6.05
CA ALA A 51 15.67 5.30 5.19
C ALA A 51 15.73 6.83 5.00
N SER A 52 14.59 7.46 4.66
CA SER A 52 14.54 8.90 4.43
C SER A 52 14.79 9.73 5.69
N LEU A 53 14.24 9.33 6.84
CA LEU A 53 14.52 10.00 8.12
C LEU A 53 15.99 9.87 8.52
N ALA A 54 16.57 8.69 8.35
CA ALA A 54 18.01 8.48 8.59
C ALA A 54 18.88 9.33 7.66
N GLU A 55 18.49 9.48 6.38
CA GLU A 55 19.20 10.34 5.41
C GLU A 55 19.13 11.81 5.75
N MET A 56 18.02 12.26 6.32
CA MET A 56 17.89 13.61 6.85
C MET A 56 18.78 13.86 8.07
N GLY A 57 19.29 12.80 8.73
CA GLY A 57 20.21 12.87 9.87
C GLY A 57 19.62 12.46 11.22
N PHE A 58 18.39 11.93 11.27
CA PHE A 58 17.79 11.40 12.50
C PHE A 58 18.39 10.04 12.87
N LYS A 59 18.37 9.69 14.16
CA LYS A 59 18.69 8.33 14.62
C LYS A 59 17.41 7.50 14.63
N VAL A 60 17.40 6.38 13.91
CA VAL A 60 16.18 5.59 13.69
C VAL A 60 16.32 4.21 14.32
N LYS A 61 15.30 3.79 15.07
CA LYS A 61 15.15 2.42 15.56
C LYS A 61 14.00 1.77 14.79
N SER A 62 14.29 0.77 13.97
CA SER A 62 13.33 0.15 13.04
C SER A 62 12.97 -1.27 13.49
N PHE A 63 11.68 -1.55 13.63
CA PHE A 63 11.18 -2.79 14.23
C PHE A 63 10.36 -3.61 13.24
N CYS A 64 10.54 -4.93 13.25
CA CYS A 64 9.61 -5.84 12.59
C CYS A 64 9.61 -7.21 13.28
N TYR A 65 8.46 -7.89 13.30
CA TYR A 65 8.36 -9.24 13.86
C TYR A 65 8.86 -10.32 12.88
N GLN A 66 9.05 -9.97 11.60
CA GLN A 66 9.71 -10.85 10.64
C GLN A 66 11.20 -11.03 10.98
N ASP A 67 11.77 -12.14 10.53
CA ASP A 67 13.21 -12.42 10.55
C ASP A 67 14.01 -11.49 9.64
N SER A 68 13.37 -10.97 8.59
CA SER A 68 13.99 -10.03 7.66
C SER A 68 13.00 -8.95 7.22
N PRO A 69 13.43 -7.68 7.14
CA PRO A 69 12.58 -6.57 6.68
C PRO A 69 12.04 -6.75 5.25
N ARG A 70 12.71 -7.55 4.41
CA ARG A 70 12.25 -7.84 3.03
C ARG A 70 10.99 -8.72 2.96
N ARG A 71 10.53 -9.30 4.08
CA ARG A 71 9.39 -10.23 4.11
C ARG A 71 8.04 -9.57 4.44
N ALA A 72 8.00 -8.24 4.47
CA ALA A 72 6.76 -7.50 4.63
C ALA A 72 5.80 -7.77 3.44
N HIS A 73 4.48 -7.69 3.69
CA HIS A 73 3.46 -8.06 2.71
C HIS A 73 3.52 -7.24 1.41
N SER A 74 4.12 -6.05 1.42
CA SER A 74 4.36 -5.25 0.21
C SER A 74 5.03 -6.02 -0.93
N ILE A 75 5.82 -7.06 -0.63
CA ILE A 75 6.46 -7.94 -1.62
C ILE A 75 5.45 -8.64 -2.55
N ALA A 76 4.21 -8.83 -2.09
CA ALA A 76 3.20 -9.61 -2.81
C ALA A 76 2.38 -8.80 -3.83
N ALA A 77 2.57 -7.47 -3.90
CA ALA A 77 1.84 -6.65 -4.87
C ALA A 77 2.34 -6.93 -6.30
N GLN A 78 1.42 -7.09 -7.25
CA GLN A 78 1.74 -7.48 -8.63
C GLN A 78 1.43 -6.34 -9.61
N GLY A 79 0.23 -5.75 -9.50
CA GLY A 79 -0.37 -4.84 -10.47
C GLY A 79 0.46 -3.60 -10.84
N GLY A 80 0.98 -2.86 -9.88
CA GLY A 80 1.79 -1.68 -10.19
C GLY A 80 1.60 -0.54 -9.19
N ILE A 81 2.12 0.62 -9.55
CA ILE A 81 2.00 1.88 -8.81
C ILE A 81 1.53 2.98 -9.76
N ASN A 82 0.51 3.73 -9.35
CA ASN A 82 -0.02 4.84 -10.13
C ASN A 82 0.79 6.12 -9.90
N ALA A 83 1.10 6.84 -10.97
CA ALA A 83 1.64 8.19 -10.89
C ALA A 83 1.23 9.04 -12.08
N ALA A 84 1.01 10.34 -11.85
CA ALA A 84 0.53 11.30 -12.84
C ALA A 84 1.64 11.77 -13.81
N LYS A 85 2.37 10.81 -14.38
CA LYS A 85 3.52 11.04 -15.27
C LYS A 85 3.18 10.56 -16.68
N ASN A 86 2.75 11.51 -17.49
CA ASN A 86 2.14 11.26 -18.80
C ASN A 86 3.19 11.03 -19.91
N TYR A 87 3.69 9.81 -20.05
CA TYR A 87 4.57 9.43 -21.16
C TYR A 87 3.82 9.19 -22.47
N GLN A 88 2.57 8.73 -22.39
CA GLN A 88 1.76 8.33 -23.56
C GLN A 88 1.00 9.50 -24.21
N ASN A 89 1.07 10.70 -23.63
CA ASN A 89 0.33 11.89 -24.03
C ASN A 89 -1.20 11.68 -24.09
N ASP A 90 -1.76 10.87 -23.19
CA ASP A 90 -3.19 10.52 -23.13
C ASP A 90 -4.05 11.50 -22.30
N GLY A 91 -3.49 12.67 -21.99
CA GLY A 91 -4.11 13.68 -21.13
C GLY A 91 -4.12 13.34 -19.63
N ASP A 92 -3.23 12.47 -19.13
CA ASP A 92 -3.02 12.33 -17.69
C ASP A 92 -2.45 13.60 -17.03
N SER A 93 -2.86 13.84 -15.78
CA SER A 93 -2.46 15.00 -14.98
C SER A 93 -2.64 14.75 -13.48
N ILE A 94 -1.98 15.59 -12.66
CA ILE A 94 -2.12 15.56 -11.19
C ILE A 94 -3.59 15.66 -10.78
N TYR A 95 -4.34 16.57 -11.39
CA TYR A 95 -5.76 16.76 -11.06
C TYR A 95 -6.58 15.52 -11.40
N ARG A 96 -6.27 14.84 -12.52
CA ARG A 96 -6.99 13.63 -12.93
C ARG A 96 -6.74 12.47 -11.97
N LEU A 97 -5.49 12.23 -11.57
CA LEU A 97 -5.17 11.24 -10.53
C LEU A 97 -5.84 11.58 -9.18
N PHE A 98 -5.85 12.86 -8.80
CA PHE A 98 -6.58 13.33 -7.63
C PHE A 98 -8.08 13.03 -7.72
N PHE A 99 -8.72 13.44 -8.81
CA PHE A 99 -10.15 13.28 -9.02
C PHE A 99 -10.58 11.81 -9.05
N ASP A 100 -9.85 10.96 -9.80
CA ASP A 100 -10.13 9.52 -9.86
C ASP A 100 -10.00 8.88 -8.48
N THR A 101 -9.05 9.33 -7.65
CA THR A 101 -8.88 8.82 -6.29
C THR A 101 -9.98 9.29 -5.33
N ILE A 102 -10.47 10.52 -5.47
CA ILE A 102 -11.60 11.04 -4.69
C ILE A 102 -12.89 10.30 -5.05
N LYS A 103 -13.16 10.18 -6.35
CA LYS A 103 -14.32 9.44 -6.86
C LYS A 103 -14.28 7.97 -6.45
N GLY A 104 -13.14 7.30 -6.62
CA GLY A 104 -12.96 5.90 -6.21
C GLY A 104 -12.99 5.69 -4.69
N GLY A 105 -12.72 6.73 -3.90
CA GLY A 105 -12.94 6.73 -2.45
C GLY A 105 -14.37 7.08 -2.03
N ASP A 106 -15.31 7.10 -2.98
CA ASP A 106 -16.70 7.53 -2.82
C ASP A 106 -16.82 8.84 -2.00
N TYR A 107 -15.97 9.81 -2.36
CA TYR A 107 -15.89 11.15 -1.76
C TYR A 107 -15.63 11.18 -0.24
N ARG A 108 -15.20 10.06 0.36
CA ARG A 108 -14.87 9.97 1.80
C ARG A 108 -13.39 10.15 2.11
N SER A 109 -12.55 10.17 1.08
CA SER A 109 -11.12 10.42 1.20
C SER A 109 -10.83 11.87 1.61
N ARG A 110 -9.76 12.09 2.36
CA ARG A 110 -9.31 13.45 2.74
C ARG A 110 -8.66 14.14 1.54
N GLU A 111 -9.36 15.09 0.93
CA GLU A 111 -8.95 15.79 -0.29
C GLU A 111 -7.52 16.33 -0.23
N ALA A 112 -7.17 17.01 0.85
CA ALA A 112 -5.82 17.55 1.03
C ALA A 112 -4.73 16.47 0.93
N ASN A 113 -4.96 15.29 1.51
CA ASN A 113 -3.97 14.21 1.50
C ASN A 113 -3.93 13.51 0.13
N VAL A 114 -5.09 13.36 -0.53
CA VAL A 114 -5.17 12.78 -1.87
C VAL A 114 -4.50 13.68 -2.90
N TYR A 115 -4.69 15.00 -2.80
CA TYR A 115 -4.03 15.94 -3.69
C TYR A 115 -2.52 15.87 -3.53
N ARG A 116 -2.03 15.79 -2.28
CA ARG A 116 -0.60 15.57 -2.01
C ARG A 116 -0.08 14.27 -2.60
N LEU A 117 -0.83 13.18 -2.46
CA LEU A 117 -0.48 11.89 -3.06
C LEU A 117 -0.30 12.04 -4.57
N ALA A 118 -1.23 12.71 -5.26
CA ALA A 118 -1.13 12.93 -6.70
C ALA A 118 0.08 13.81 -7.06
N GLU A 119 0.31 14.90 -6.32
CA GLU A 119 1.43 15.84 -6.51
C GLU A 119 2.79 15.15 -6.37
N VAL A 120 2.96 14.28 -5.36
CA VAL A 120 4.26 13.61 -5.12
C VAL A 120 4.48 12.37 -5.96
N SER A 121 3.44 11.84 -6.59
CA SER A 121 3.49 10.53 -7.26
C SER A 121 4.61 10.44 -8.30
N ASN A 122 4.84 11.52 -9.05
CA ASN A 122 5.90 11.59 -10.05
C ASN A 122 7.30 11.49 -9.42
N GLN A 123 7.52 12.19 -8.30
CA GLN A 123 8.79 12.14 -7.56
C GLN A 123 9.04 10.75 -6.96
N ILE A 124 7.98 10.03 -6.59
CA ILE A 124 8.10 8.65 -6.10
C ILE A 124 8.56 7.72 -7.23
N ILE A 125 8.07 7.88 -8.46
CA ILE A 125 8.58 7.11 -9.61
C ILE A 125 10.06 7.41 -9.83
N ASP A 126 10.45 8.68 -9.82
CA ASP A 126 11.85 9.08 -9.99
C ASP A 126 12.75 8.50 -8.89
N GLN A 127 12.29 8.52 -7.64
CA GLN A 127 12.99 7.90 -6.52
C GLN A 127 13.15 6.39 -6.71
N CYS A 128 12.10 5.69 -7.12
CA CYS A 128 12.15 4.25 -7.38
C CYS A 128 13.13 3.92 -8.51
N VAL A 129 13.14 4.70 -9.60
CA VAL A 129 14.14 4.55 -10.68
C VAL A 129 15.56 4.77 -10.16
N ALA A 130 15.78 5.83 -9.36
CA ALA A 130 17.09 6.12 -8.76
C ALA A 130 17.55 5.03 -7.77
N GLN A 131 16.62 4.31 -7.16
CA GLN A 131 16.88 3.12 -6.33
C GLN A 131 17.17 1.85 -7.15
N GLY A 132 17.06 1.91 -8.48
CA GLY A 132 17.29 0.78 -9.36
C GLY A 132 16.08 -0.14 -9.51
N VAL A 133 14.86 0.31 -9.19
CA VAL A 133 13.65 -0.47 -9.44
C VAL A 133 13.50 -0.69 -10.96
N PRO A 134 13.48 -1.95 -11.44
CA PRO A 134 13.42 -2.26 -12.86
C PRO A 134 11.99 -2.17 -13.39
N PHE A 135 11.46 -0.95 -13.48
CA PHE A 135 10.21 -0.70 -14.19
C PHE A 135 10.32 -1.12 -15.65
N ALA A 136 9.19 -1.54 -16.23
CA ALA A 136 9.06 -1.80 -17.65
C ALA A 136 9.47 -0.56 -18.45
N ARG A 137 10.06 -0.80 -19.61
CA ARG A 137 10.53 0.23 -20.53
C ARG A 137 10.12 -0.12 -21.94
N GLU A 138 9.81 0.90 -22.72
CA GLU A 138 9.67 0.78 -24.16
C GLU A 138 11.05 0.63 -24.81
N TYR A 139 11.08 0.29 -26.10
CA TYR A 139 12.33 0.13 -26.85
C TYR A 139 13.21 1.38 -26.82
N GLY A 140 12.60 2.57 -26.79
CA GLY A 140 13.30 3.86 -26.67
C GLY A 140 13.90 4.14 -25.28
N GLY A 141 13.70 3.26 -24.29
CA GLY A 141 14.26 3.38 -22.95
C GLY A 141 13.45 4.26 -21.99
N THR A 142 12.36 4.88 -22.44
CA THR A 142 11.34 5.51 -21.58
C THR A 142 10.65 4.48 -20.71
N LEU A 143 10.10 4.91 -19.56
CA LEU A 143 9.30 4.03 -18.73
C LEU A 143 7.98 3.71 -19.44
N ASP A 144 7.56 2.46 -19.30
CA ASP A 144 6.30 1.97 -19.86
C ASP A 144 5.21 1.93 -18.78
N ASN A 145 3.98 2.20 -19.21
CA ASN A 145 2.80 2.33 -18.38
C ASN A 145 1.68 1.47 -18.96
N ARG A 146 0.80 0.96 -18.09
CA ARG A 146 -0.39 0.23 -18.52
C ARG A 146 -1.67 0.80 -17.96
N SER A 147 -2.78 0.48 -18.62
CA SER A 147 -4.12 0.65 -18.06
C SER A 147 -4.29 -0.20 -16.81
N PHE A 148 -5.04 0.29 -15.84
CA PHE A 148 -5.35 -0.44 -14.61
C PHE A 148 -6.59 0.18 -13.96
N GLY A 149 -7.36 -0.62 -13.22
CA GLY A 149 -8.77 -0.36 -12.91
C GLY A 149 -9.15 1.06 -12.51
N GLY A 150 -10.30 1.48 -13.03
CA GLY A 150 -10.96 2.73 -12.70
C GLY A 150 -10.39 3.98 -13.35
N ALA A 151 -9.38 3.85 -14.22
CA ALA A 151 -8.78 4.96 -14.96
C ALA A 151 -8.88 4.76 -16.47
N LEU A 152 -9.09 5.86 -17.21
CA LEU A 152 -9.12 5.90 -18.67
C LEU A 152 -7.76 6.33 -19.28
N VAL A 153 -6.74 6.46 -18.44
CA VAL A 153 -5.37 6.83 -18.84
C VAL A 153 -4.38 5.78 -18.34
N SER A 154 -3.26 5.64 -19.04
CA SER A 154 -2.19 4.68 -18.76
C SER A 154 -1.18 5.28 -17.78
N ARG A 155 -1.49 5.13 -16.48
CA ARG A 155 -0.67 5.73 -15.40
C ARG A 155 -0.07 4.74 -14.41
N THR A 156 -0.22 3.45 -14.67
CA THR A 156 0.28 2.39 -13.79
C THR A 156 1.66 1.92 -14.24
N PHE A 157 2.68 2.27 -13.46
CA PHE A 157 4.05 1.79 -13.62
C PHE A 157 4.19 0.39 -13.02
N TYR A 158 4.90 -0.50 -13.71
CA TYR A 158 4.96 -1.91 -13.33
C TYR A 158 6.32 -2.55 -13.61
N ALA A 159 6.62 -3.64 -12.90
CA ALA A 159 7.75 -4.52 -13.17
C ALA A 159 7.19 -5.94 -13.41
N ARG A 160 6.61 -6.13 -14.61
CA ARG A 160 5.82 -7.32 -14.97
C ARG A 160 4.78 -7.64 -13.87
N GLY A 161 4.74 -8.88 -13.38
CA GLY A 161 3.88 -9.32 -12.27
C GLY A 161 4.51 -9.21 -10.88
N GLN A 162 5.62 -8.49 -10.72
CA GLN A 162 6.43 -8.48 -9.49
C GLN A 162 6.70 -7.06 -8.96
N THR A 163 5.85 -6.10 -9.30
CA THR A 163 6.10 -4.68 -8.97
C THR A 163 6.33 -4.44 -7.48
N GLY A 164 5.49 -5.02 -6.62
CA GLY A 164 5.63 -4.90 -5.16
C GLY A 164 6.94 -5.49 -4.63
N GLN A 165 7.39 -6.60 -5.20
CA GLN A 165 8.67 -7.20 -4.87
C GLN A 165 9.82 -6.26 -5.20
N GLN A 166 9.83 -5.71 -6.42
CA GLN A 166 10.89 -4.82 -6.87
C GLN A 166 10.92 -3.51 -6.08
N LEU A 167 9.75 -2.91 -5.83
CA LEU A 167 9.62 -1.71 -5.00
C LEU A 167 10.14 -1.96 -3.57
N LEU A 168 9.76 -3.09 -2.96
CA LEU A 168 10.20 -3.39 -1.58
C LEU A 168 11.70 -3.62 -1.52
N LEU A 169 12.30 -4.26 -2.53
CA LEU A 169 13.75 -4.45 -2.60
C LEU A 169 14.48 -3.11 -2.75
N GLY A 170 13.98 -2.17 -3.54
CA GLY A 170 14.55 -0.81 -3.65
C GLY A 170 14.50 -0.03 -2.33
N ALA A 171 13.36 -0.09 -1.62
CA ALA A 171 13.22 0.50 -0.29
C ALA A 171 14.14 -0.19 0.74
N TYR A 172 14.20 -1.53 0.71
CA TYR A 172 15.07 -2.33 1.56
C TYR A 172 16.56 -2.05 1.33
N GLN A 173 16.98 -1.84 0.08
CA GLN A 173 18.36 -1.47 -0.24
C GLN A 173 18.72 -0.11 0.37
N SER A 174 17.82 0.86 0.28
CA SER A 174 18.01 2.18 0.90
C SER A 174 18.07 2.09 2.42
N LEU A 175 17.19 1.29 3.04
CA LEU A 175 17.23 0.98 4.46
C LEU A 175 18.57 0.32 4.87
N SER A 176 18.98 -0.71 4.15
CA SER A 176 20.22 -1.46 4.41
C SER A 176 21.46 -0.58 4.33
N ARG A 177 21.49 0.37 3.38
CA ARG A 177 22.54 1.39 3.30
C ARG A 177 22.61 2.21 4.58
N GLN A 178 21.47 2.61 5.15
CA GLN A 178 21.43 3.40 6.39
C GLN A 178 21.76 2.57 7.65
N ILE A 179 21.43 1.28 7.66
CA ILE A 179 21.90 0.33 8.68
C ILE A 179 23.42 0.26 8.65
N LYS A 180 24.02 0.03 7.47
CA LYS A 180 25.48 -0.01 7.30
C LYS A 180 26.17 1.29 7.73
N LYS A 181 25.53 2.45 7.55
CA LYS A 181 26.03 3.75 8.00
C LYS A 181 25.85 4.01 9.51
N GLY A 182 25.19 3.13 10.26
CA GLY A 182 24.92 3.32 11.69
C GLY A 182 23.88 4.42 11.99
N ASN A 183 23.04 4.76 11.02
CA ASN A 183 21.94 5.72 11.20
C ASN A 183 20.62 5.02 11.57
N VAL A 184 20.47 3.76 11.16
CA VAL A 184 19.33 2.91 11.51
C VAL A 184 19.83 1.74 12.35
N GLU A 185 19.26 1.56 13.53
CA GLU A 185 19.36 0.34 14.31
C GLU A 185 18.14 -0.54 14.02
N MET A 186 18.40 -1.79 13.61
CA MET A 186 17.36 -2.70 13.15
C MET A 186 17.07 -3.77 14.19
N TYR A 187 15.81 -3.92 14.56
CA TYR A 187 15.31 -4.92 15.51
C TYR A 187 14.38 -5.90 14.78
N PRO A 188 14.94 -6.91 14.08
CA PRO A 188 14.14 -7.99 13.52
C PRO A 188 13.60 -8.87 14.66
N ARG A 189 12.55 -9.65 14.39
CA ARG A 189 11.91 -10.52 15.38
C ARG A 189 11.46 -9.79 16.66
N MET A 190 11.16 -8.50 16.53
CA MET A 190 10.69 -7.67 17.63
C MET A 190 9.31 -7.14 17.30
N GLU A 191 8.30 -7.60 18.04
CA GLU A 191 6.93 -7.13 17.92
C GLU A 191 6.71 -5.92 18.85
N MET A 192 5.97 -4.91 18.40
CA MET A 192 5.49 -3.86 19.29
C MET A 192 4.40 -4.42 20.21
N TYR A 193 4.74 -4.63 21.49
CA TYR A 193 3.81 -5.11 22.50
C TYR A 193 2.91 -3.99 23.05
N ASN A 194 3.47 -2.79 23.25
CA ASN A 194 2.71 -1.65 23.77
C ASN A 194 3.29 -0.30 23.32
N LEU A 195 2.45 0.73 23.29
CA LEU A 195 2.87 2.12 23.10
C LEU A 195 3.13 2.78 24.45
N VAL A 196 4.24 3.50 24.56
CA VAL A 196 4.55 4.33 25.72
C VAL A 196 4.11 5.76 25.43
N VAL A 197 3.17 6.26 26.24
CA VAL A 197 2.62 7.62 26.15
C VAL A 197 2.93 8.35 27.46
N VAL A 198 3.50 9.54 27.35
CA VAL A 198 3.80 10.45 28.47
C VAL A 198 3.22 11.81 28.11
N ASP A 199 2.39 12.37 29.00
CA ASP A 199 1.70 13.66 28.79
C ASP A 199 0.93 13.75 27.46
N GLY A 200 0.29 12.65 27.07
CA GLY A 200 -0.44 12.55 25.80
C GLY A 200 0.44 12.44 24.54
N ILE A 201 1.76 12.34 24.69
CA ILE A 201 2.73 12.24 23.59
C ILE A 201 3.30 10.83 23.54
N ALA A 202 3.34 10.22 22.35
CA ALA A 202 4.05 8.96 22.13
C ALA A 202 5.57 9.16 22.32
N ARG A 203 6.15 8.52 23.35
CA ARG A 203 7.57 8.64 23.73
C ARG A 203 8.38 7.36 23.57
N GLY A 204 7.77 6.31 23.04
CA GLY A 204 8.46 5.04 22.88
C GLY A 204 7.52 3.87 22.69
N ILE A 205 8.11 2.67 22.70
CA ILE A 205 7.38 1.40 22.66
C ILE A 205 7.97 0.43 23.69
N ILE A 206 7.14 -0.55 24.05
CA ILE A 206 7.61 -1.81 24.64
C ILE A 206 7.69 -2.82 23.50
N GLY A 207 8.89 -3.32 23.23
CA GLY A 207 9.12 -4.39 22.26
C GLY A 207 9.11 -5.76 22.93
N ARG A 208 8.61 -6.77 22.22
CA ARG A 208 8.68 -8.18 22.62
C ARG A 208 9.48 -8.95 21.59
N ASP A 209 10.54 -9.62 22.03
CA ASP A 209 11.25 -10.60 21.22
C ASP A 209 10.32 -11.80 20.97
N VAL A 210 10.06 -12.11 19.71
CA VAL A 210 9.11 -13.18 19.34
C VAL A 210 9.67 -14.59 19.56
N ILE A 211 11.00 -14.74 19.70
CA ILE A 211 11.65 -16.01 20.03
C ILE A 211 11.67 -16.19 21.55
N THR A 212 12.23 -15.23 22.28
CA THR A 212 12.49 -15.40 23.73
C THR A 212 11.32 -14.96 24.61
N GLY A 213 10.42 -14.14 24.08
CA GLY A 213 9.35 -13.51 24.84
C GLY A 213 9.80 -12.35 25.73
N LYS A 214 11.09 -12.03 25.78
CA LYS A 214 11.65 -10.94 26.60
C LYS A 214 11.05 -9.59 26.17
N LEU A 215 10.69 -8.78 27.15
CA LEU A 215 10.21 -7.42 26.95
C LEU A 215 11.35 -6.41 27.13
N GLU A 216 11.44 -5.47 26.20
CA GLU A 216 12.45 -4.39 26.22
C GLU A 216 11.79 -3.03 25.99
N ARG A 217 12.42 -1.99 26.55
CA ARG A 217 11.90 -0.61 26.50
C ARG A 217 12.71 0.20 25.52
N PHE A 218 12.03 0.86 24.59
CA PHE A 218 12.67 1.73 23.60
C PHE A 218 12.06 3.12 23.66
N SER A 219 12.88 4.13 23.96
CA SER A 219 12.47 5.53 23.96
C SER A 219 12.81 6.22 22.63
N ALA A 220 11.98 7.19 22.26
CA ALA A 220 12.20 8.06 21.11
C ALA A 220 11.40 9.37 21.23
N HIS A 221 11.77 10.35 20.41
CA HIS A 221 11.07 11.62 20.31
C HIS A 221 9.79 11.52 19.47
N ALA A 222 9.73 10.53 18.57
CA ALA A 222 8.56 10.22 17.75
C ALA A 222 8.44 8.72 17.46
N VAL A 223 7.22 8.25 17.24
CA VAL A 223 6.90 6.88 16.83
C VAL A 223 6.10 6.93 15.54
N VAL A 224 6.59 6.27 14.49
CA VAL A 224 5.92 6.11 13.20
C VAL A 224 5.39 4.68 13.11
N LEU A 225 4.07 4.54 12.97
CA LEU A 225 3.42 3.26 12.80
C LEU A 225 3.20 2.96 11.31
N ALA A 226 3.86 1.92 10.80
CA ALA A 226 3.77 1.43 9.43
C ALA A 226 3.57 -0.11 9.41
N SER A 227 2.71 -0.61 10.29
CA SER A 227 2.56 -2.04 10.63
C SER A 227 1.72 -2.88 9.67
N GLY A 228 1.15 -2.27 8.62
CA GLY A 228 0.30 -2.96 7.64
C GLY A 228 -1.19 -3.00 8.02
N GLY A 229 -1.95 -3.84 7.32
CA GLY A 229 -3.41 -3.95 7.47
C GLY A 229 -3.86 -5.04 8.45
N TYR A 230 -5.18 -5.25 8.49
CA TYR A 230 -5.89 -6.14 9.42
C TYR A 230 -6.68 -7.27 8.74
N GLY A 231 -6.40 -7.61 7.48
CA GLY A 231 -7.24 -8.54 6.71
C GLY A 231 -7.28 -9.98 7.23
N ASN A 232 -6.43 -10.36 8.18
CA ASN A 232 -6.48 -11.67 8.85
C ASN A 232 -7.64 -11.80 9.86
N VAL A 233 -8.45 -10.75 10.04
CA VAL A 233 -9.76 -10.87 10.71
C VAL A 233 -10.77 -11.67 9.89
N PHE A 234 -10.55 -11.81 8.58
CA PHE A 234 -11.36 -12.65 7.69
C PHE A 234 -10.68 -14.01 7.49
N PHE A 235 -11.49 -15.08 7.45
CA PHE A 235 -10.99 -16.43 7.24
C PHE A 235 -10.29 -16.59 5.89
N LEU A 236 -10.89 -16.07 4.81
CA LEU A 236 -10.31 -16.05 3.48
C LEU A 236 -9.71 -14.68 3.17
N SER A 237 -8.39 -14.62 2.98
CA SER A 237 -7.69 -13.36 2.73
C SER A 237 -6.47 -13.55 1.82
N THR A 238 -6.19 -12.55 0.99
CA THR A 238 -4.94 -12.51 0.20
C THR A 238 -3.74 -11.98 1.01
N MET A 239 -4.01 -11.45 2.21
CA MET A 239 -2.97 -10.90 3.07
C MET A 239 -2.02 -11.97 3.60
N ALA A 240 -0.78 -11.56 3.94
CA ALA A 240 0.14 -12.44 4.63
C ALA A 240 -0.33 -12.70 6.07
N MET A 241 -0.06 -13.90 6.61
CA MET A 241 -0.42 -14.27 7.99
C MET A 241 0.14 -13.32 9.08
N GLY A 242 1.19 -12.55 8.77
CA GLY A 242 1.70 -11.52 9.67
C GLY A 242 0.85 -10.24 9.74
N ALA A 243 -0.06 -9.98 8.80
CA ALA A 243 -0.92 -8.79 8.77
C ALA A 243 -2.02 -8.83 9.85
N ASN A 244 -1.61 -8.73 11.11
CA ASN A 244 -2.42 -9.00 12.30
C ASN A 244 -2.92 -7.73 13.02
N ALA A 245 -2.53 -6.55 12.55
CA ALA A 245 -2.87 -5.24 13.12
C ALA A 245 -2.61 -5.05 14.62
N SER A 246 -1.78 -5.89 15.25
CA SER A 246 -1.54 -5.87 16.69
C SER A 246 -1.06 -4.50 17.17
N ALA A 247 -0.07 -3.92 16.47
CA ALA A 247 0.48 -2.61 16.82
C ALA A 247 -0.54 -1.46 16.70
N ALA A 248 -1.40 -1.46 15.67
CA ALA A 248 -2.44 -0.44 15.51
C ALA A 248 -3.49 -0.56 16.63
N TRP A 249 -3.85 -1.78 17.00
CA TRP A 249 -4.76 -2.06 18.10
C TRP A 249 -4.19 -1.62 19.46
N GLN A 250 -2.90 -1.80 19.70
CA GLN A 250 -2.24 -1.31 20.92
C GLN A 250 -2.28 0.22 21.01
N CYS A 251 -2.07 0.91 19.89
CA CYS A 251 -2.22 2.37 19.84
C CYS A 251 -3.67 2.80 20.12
N TYR A 252 -4.66 2.11 19.56
CA TYR A 252 -6.09 2.38 19.82
C TYR A 252 -6.42 2.25 21.31
N LYS A 253 -5.95 1.18 21.96
CA LYS A 253 -6.08 0.99 23.42
C LYS A 253 -5.43 2.10 24.26
N LYS A 254 -4.51 2.87 23.67
CA LYS A 254 -3.86 4.03 24.30
C LYS A 254 -4.49 5.37 23.93
N GLY A 255 -5.69 5.35 23.34
CA GLY A 255 -6.47 6.56 23.02
C GLY A 255 -6.28 7.09 21.61
N ALA A 256 -5.51 6.41 20.74
CA ALA A 256 -5.50 6.75 19.33
C ALA A 256 -6.87 6.42 18.69
N LEU A 257 -7.29 7.22 17.71
CA LEU A 257 -8.53 6.96 16.98
C LEU A 257 -8.27 5.95 15.85
N PHE A 258 -9.26 5.09 15.60
CA PHE A 258 -9.20 4.09 14.53
C PHE A 258 -10.27 4.40 13.48
N GLY A 259 -9.84 4.95 12.35
CA GLY A 259 -10.75 5.45 11.30
C GLY A 259 -11.22 4.35 10.36
N ASN A 260 -12.52 4.32 10.09
CA ASN A 260 -13.19 3.49 9.07
C ASN A 260 -12.77 2.00 9.07
N PRO A 261 -12.75 1.28 10.22
CA PRO A 261 -12.36 -0.13 10.26
C PRO A 261 -13.36 -1.07 9.54
N CYS A 262 -14.55 -0.58 9.21
CA CYS A 262 -15.54 -1.32 8.43
C CYS A 262 -15.32 -1.23 6.92
N TYR A 263 -14.43 -0.36 6.43
CA TYR A 263 -14.18 -0.20 5.00
C TYR A 263 -13.11 -1.19 4.55
N VAL A 264 -13.56 -2.38 4.18
CA VAL A 264 -12.73 -3.50 3.73
C VAL A 264 -12.94 -3.71 2.24
N GLN A 265 -11.84 -3.68 1.47
CA GLN A 265 -11.88 -3.98 0.03
C GLN A 265 -11.75 -5.49 -0.20
N ILE A 266 -12.66 -6.04 -0.99
CA ILE A 266 -12.59 -7.43 -1.49
C ILE A 266 -11.99 -7.38 -2.90
N HIS A 267 -11.01 -8.24 -3.17
CA HIS A 267 -10.44 -8.37 -4.51
C HIS A 267 -11.28 -9.37 -5.32
N PRO A 268 -11.69 -9.05 -6.57
CA PRO A 268 -12.63 -9.87 -7.34
C PRO A 268 -12.06 -11.25 -7.72
N THR A 269 -10.74 -11.34 -7.92
CA THR A 269 -10.09 -12.56 -8.42
C THR A 269 -8.98 -13.07 -7.50
N CYS A 270 -9.04 -14.36 -7.20
CA CYS A 270 -8.02 -15.12 -6.48
C CYS A 270 -8.02 -16.57 -6.99
N ILE A 271 -6.92 -17.30 -6.76
CA ILE A 271 -6.89 -18.73 -7.04
C ILE A 271 -7.92 -19.42 -6.14
N PRO A 272 -8.80 -20.29 -6.68
CA PRO A 272 -9.80 -21.02 -5.90
C PRO A 272 -9.20 -21.77 -4.71
N VAL A 273 -10.01 -21.93 -3.67
CA VAL A 273 -9.63 -22.68 -2.47
C VAL A 273 -9.42 -24.16 -2.84
N HIS A 274 -8.33 -24.75 -2.38
CA HIS A 274 -8.00 -26.16 -2.60
C HIS A 274 -8.34 -27.05 -1.39
N GLY A 275 -8.79 -26.48 -0.26
CA GLY A 275 -9.27 -27.24 0.90
C GLY A 275 -9.64 -26.38 2.11
N ASP A 276 -10.32 -26.98 3.09
CA ASP A 276 -10.98 -26.27 4.20
C ASP A 276 -10.01 -25.63 5.20
N ALA A 277 -8.75 -26.05 5.23
CA ALA A 277 -7.71 -25.47 6.09
C ALA A 277 -7.02 -24.24 5.46
N GLN A 278 -7.35 -23.89 4.21
CA GLN A 278 -6.70 -22.79 3.51
C GLN A 278 -7.37 -21.45 3.84
N SER A 279 -6.71 -20.63 4.65
CA SER A 279 -7.12 -19.26 4.94
C SER A 279 -6.47 -18.21 4.04
N LYS A 280 -5.26 -18.50 3.55
CA LYS A 280 -4.52 -17.60 2.66
C LYS A 280 -4.78 -17.93 1.19
N LEU A 281 -5.25 -16.92 0.46
CA LEU A 281 -5.51 -16.98 -0.97
C LEU A 281 -4.37 -16.35 -1.78
N THR A 282 -4.09 -16.93 -2.94
CA THR A 282 -3.15 -16.33 -3.90
C THR A 282 -3.92 -15.37 -4.80
N LEU A 283 -3.54 -14.10 -4.77
CA LEU A 283 -4.13 -13.07 -5.61
C LEU A 283 -3.78 -13.32 -7.09
N MET A 284 -4.78 -13.22 -7.95
CA MET A 284 -4.60 -13.14 -9.39
C MET A 284 -4.65 -11.67 -9.79
N SER A 285 -3.58 -11.14 -10.38
CA SER A 285 -3.46 -9.71 -10.68
C SER A 285 -4.65 -9.20 -11.48
N GLU A 286 -5.19 -8.07 -11.07
CA GLU A 286 -6.20 -7.33 -11.83
C GLU A 286 -5.74 -6.98 -13.25
N SER A 287 -4.43 -6.86 -13.48
CA SER A 287 -3.92 -6.65 -14.84
C SER A 287 -4.29 -7.77 -15.82
N LEU A 288 -4.65 -8.96 -15.32
CA LEU A 288 -5.17 -10.04 -16.19
C LEU A 288 -6.48 -9.64 -16.89
N ARG A 289 -7.24 -8.68 -16.34
CA ARG A 289 -8.43 -8.11 -16.98
C ARG A 289 -8.10 -7.16 -18.15
N ASN A 290 -6.85 -6.72 -18.26
CA ASN A 290 -6.42 -5.95 -19.42
C ASN A 290 -6.30 -6.85 -20.65
N ASP A 291 -5.81 -8.08 -20.44
CA ASP A 291 -5.52 -9.04 -21.51
C ASP A 291 -6.61 -10.11 -21.65
N GLY A 292 -7.53 -10.19 -20.70
CA GLY A 292 -8.58 -11.20 -20.62
C GLY A 292 -9.96 -10.59 -20.35
N ARG A 293 -11.00 -11.32 -20.72
CA ARG A 293 -12.40 -10.89 -20.57
C ARG A 293 -13.07 -11.67 -19.45
N ILE A 294 -13.83 -10.97 -18.59
CA ILE A 294 -14.61 -11.61 -17.53
C ILE A 294 -16.02 -11.86 -18.03
N TRP A 295 -16.52 -13.07 -17.77
CA TRP A 295 -17.87 -13.46 -18.11
C TRP A 295 -18.46 -14.41 -17.07
N VAL A 296 -19.79 -14.49 -17.06
CA VAL A 296 -20.57 -15.49 -16.33
C VAL A 296 -21.49 -16.24 -17.29
N PRO A 297 -21.88 -17.49 -17.01
CA PRO A 297 -22.86 -18.20 -17.84
C PRO A 297 -24.17 -17.41 -17.93
N LYS A 298 -24.72 -17.26 -19.15
CA LYS A 298 -26.04 -16.63 -19.36
C LYS A 298 -27.15 -17.48 -18.74
N ASN A 299 -27.04 -18.80 -18.90
CA ASN A 299 -28.03 -19.76 -18.44
C ASN A 299 -27.71 -20.22 -17.02
N LYS A 300 -28.73 -20.29 -16.16
CA LYS A 300 -28.57 -20.69 -14.77
C LYS A 300 -28.18 -22.16 -14.65
N GLU A 301 -28.68 -22.99 -15.55
CA GLU A 301 -28.42 -24.43 -15.62
C GLU A 301 -26.92 -24.69 -15.81
N ASP A 302 -26.28 -23.93 -16.71
CA ASP A 302 -24.84 -24.06 -16.98
C ASP A 302 -24.01 -23.57 -15.79
N ALA A 303 -24.42 -22.48 -15.14
CA ALA A 303 -23.79 -22.02 -13.90
C ALA A 303 -23.82 -23.09 -12.80
N VAL A 304 -24.96 -23.78 -12.61
CA VAL A 304 -25.09 -24.86 -11.63
C VAL A 304 -24.21 -26.05 -11.98
N LYS A 305 -24.16 -26.47 -13.26
CA LYS A 305 -23.30 -27.57 -13.72
C LYS A 305 -21.81 -27.25 -13.49
N VAL A 306 -21.39 -26.02 -13.78
CA VAL A 306 -20.01 -25.57 -13.53
C VAL A 306 -19.68 -25.58 -12.04
N GLN A 307 -20.58 -25.09 -11.18
CA GLN A 307 -20.38 -25.09 -9.73
C GLN A 307 -20.28 -26.51 -9.13
N LYS A 308 -21.01 -27.47 -9.69
CA LYS A 308 -20.94 -28.89 -9.28
C LYS A 308 -19.73 -29.64 -9.86
N GLY A 309 -18.99 -29.02 -10.78
CA GLY A 309 -17.88 -29.67 -11.48
C GLY A 309 -18.32 -30.67 -12.58
N GLU A 310 -19.60 -30.68 -12.95
CA GLU A 310 -20.16 -31.52 -14.01
C GLU A 310 -19.80 -31.00 -15.42
N MET A 311 -19.43 -29.72 -15.51
CA MET A 311 -19.02 -29.02 -16.73
C MET A 311 -17.87 -28.07 -16.41
N ARG A 312 -16.94 -27.85 -17.36
CA ARG A 312 -15.91 -26.83 -17.19
C ARG A 312 -16.36 -25.54 -17.89
N GLY A 313 -15.96 -24.39 -17.37
CA GLY A 313 -16.31 -23.10 -17.99
C GLY A 313 -15.88 -22.97 -19.47
N LYS A 314 -14.80 -23.66 -19.88
CA LYS A 314 -14.36 -23.69 -21.29
C LYS A 314 -15.34 -24.40 -22.24
N ASP A 315 -16.21 -25.26 -21.69
CA ASP A 315 -17.19 -26.04 -22.46
C ASP A 315 -18.45 -25.22 -22.77
N ILE A 316 -18.62 -24.05 -22.13
CA ILE A 316 -19.72 -23.11 -22.42
C ILE A 316 -19.39 -22.34 -23.71
N PRO A 317 -20.22 -22.43 -24.76
CA PRO A 317 -20.05 -21.68 -26.02
C PRO A 317 -20.00 -20.17 -25.78
N GLU A 318 -19.34 -19.43 -26.66
CA GLU A 318 -19.14 -17.98 -26.46
C GLU A 318 -20.45 -17.19 -26.48
N GLU A 319 -21.41 -17.63 -27.29
CA GLU A 319 -22.77 -17.10 -27.35
C GLU A 319 -23.53 -17.22 -26.03
N ASP A 320 -23.15 -18.15 -25.15
CA ASP A 320 -23.76 -18.40 -23.85
C ASP A 320 -23.00 -17.71 -22.68
N ARG A 321 -22.04 -16.84 -23.00
CA ARG A 321 -21.25 -16.08 -22.02
C ARG A 321 -21.76 -14.64 -21.91
N ASP A 322 -22.14 -14.20 -20.70
CA ASP A 322 -22.44 -12.79 -20.42
C ASP A 322 -21.18 -12.07 -19.95
N TYR A 323 -20.61 -11.26 -20.85
CA TYR A 323 -19.55 -10.30 -20.55
C TYR A 323 -20.14 -9.09 -19.83
N TYR A 324 -20.63 -9.31 -18.60
CA TYR A 324 -21.49 -8.38 -17.87
C TYR A 324 -20.85 -7.00 -17.63
N LEU A 325 -19.51 -6.93 -17.50
CA LEU A 325 -18.79 -5.66 -17.31
C LEU A 325 -18.82 -4.79 -18.56
N GLU A 326 -18.61 -5.40 -19.73
CA GLU A 326 -18.69 -4.72 -21.03
C GLU A 326 -20.13 -4.25 -21.31
N ARG A 327 -21.13 -5.06 -20.94
CA ARG A 327 -22.54 -4.71 -21.10
C ARG A 327 -23.00 -3.61 -20.15
N ARG A 328 -22.63 -3.66 -18.86
CA ARG A 328 -23.09 -2.69 -17.84
C ARG A 328 -22.28 -1.40 -17.83
N TYR A 329 -21.00 -1.45 -18.22
CA TYR A 329 -20.07 -0.32 -18.13
C TYR A 329 -19.30 -0.15 -19.44
N PRO A 330 -19.97 0.18 -20.56
CA PRO A 330 -19.37 0.17 -21.90
C PRO A 330 -18.14 1.10 -22.04
N ALA A 331 -18.09 2.19 -21.27
CA ALA A 331 -16.95 3.11 -21.28
C ALA A 331 -15.68 2.54 -20.61
N PHE A 332 -15.81 1.60 -19.69
CA PHE A 332 -14.70 0.99 -18.95
C PHE A 332 -14.44 -0.47 -19.35
N GLY A 333 -15.49 -1.21 -19.71
CA GLY A 333 -15.42 -2.64 -19.96
C GLY A 333 -14.78 -3.39 -18.80
N ASN A 334 -13.77 -4.20 -19.10
CA ASN A 334 -13.03 -4.97 -18.08
C ASN A 334 -12.11 -4.09 -17.20
N LEU A 335 -12.01 -2.78 -17.43
CA LEU A 335 -11.23 -1.82 -16.63
C LEU A 335 -12.06 -1.16 -15.51
N VAL A 336 -13.26 -1.64 -15.21
CA VAL A 336 -14.02 -1.17 -14.05
C VAL A 336 -13.20 -1.31 -12.75
N PRO A 337 -13.44 -0.42 -11.77
CA PRO A 337 -12.79 -0.51 -10.47
C PRO A 337 -13.29 -1.73 -9.67
N ARG A 338 -12.55 -2.12 -8.64
CA ARG A 338 -12.78 -3.39 -7.90
C ARG A 338 -14.08 -3.45 -7.11
N ASP A 339 -14.60 -2.31 -6.69
CA ASP A 339 -15.89 -2.18 -6.01
C ASP A 339 -17.08 -2.46 -6.95
N VAL A 340 -16.84 -2.38 -8.27
CA VAL A 340 -17.83 -2.62 -9.32
C VAL A 340 -17.69 -4.01 -9.94
N ALA A 341 -16.45 -4.52 -10.04
CA ALA A 341 -16.09 -5.76 -10.72
C ALA A 341 -16.56 -7.03 -10.01
#